data_AF-A0A7S2DFF3-F1
#
_entry.id   AF-A0A7S2DFF3-F1
#
_cell.length_a   1.000
_cell.length_b   1.000
_cell.length_c   1.000
_cell.angle_alpha   90.00
_cell.angle_beta   90.00
_cell.angle_gamma   90.00
#
_symmetry.space_group_name_H-M   'P 1'
#
loop_
_entity.id
_entity.type
_entity.pdbx_description
1 polymer ?
#
loop_
_entity_poly.entity_id
_entity_poly.type
_entity_poly.pdbx_seq_one_letter_code
_entity_poly.pdbx_strand_id
1 'polypeptide(L)'
;YGSEAPPLTCFQGGYSCTDVSFRQLLVDFLEKCCGDKKHAETLADAVVQAGKTHNLNVQHYTKGSSGATHNGPLTGYMLQIFVHRSIAEDFVYPSQAMGTPINKTLKDYLEKTEKADGQARILFQPQVFLDPARVRLYHYCARPLQSCMGTDISASRGCLIRDLKQALAPMFKDPSMAGMRQRLKLS
;
A
#
# COMPACT_ATOMS: atom_id res chain seq x y z
N TYR A 1 22.95 11.71 -14.63
CA TYR A 1 22.27 10.45 -14.28
C TYR A 1 21.87 10.52 -12.81
N GLY A 2 20.76 11.19 -12.53
CA GLY A 2 20.22 11.39 -11.20
C GLY A 2 18.75 11.07 -11.29
N SER A 3 18.31 10.09 -10.52
CA SER A 3 16.89 9.80 -10.38
C SER A 3 16.52 10.21 -8.96
N GLU A 4 15.79 11.33 -8.84
CA GLU A 4 15.11 11.79 -7.61
C GLU A 4 14.00 10.82 -7.15
N ALA A 5 13.84 9.70 -7.84
CA ALA A 5 12.98 8.59 -7.48
C ALA A 5 13.72 7.27 -7.74
N PRO A 6 13.44 6.19 -6.99
CA PRO A 6 13.92 4.85 -7.34
C PRO A 6 13.73 4.57 -8.84
N PRO A 7 14.67 3.87 -9.50
CA PRO A 7 14.49 3.46 -10.88
C PRO A 7 13.09 2.87 -11.07
N LEU A 8 12.41 3.20 -12.17
CA LEU A 8 11.05 2.73 -12.45
C LEU A 8 10.92 1.21 -12.31
N THR A 9 12.01 0.49 -12.59
CA THR A 9 12.15 -0.97 -12.40
C THR A 9 11.99 -1.41 -10.95
N CYS A 10 12.46 -0.63 -9.97
CA CYS A 10 12.27 -0.91 -8.54
C CYS A 10 10.81 -0.68 -8.11
N PHE A 11 10.14 0.35 -8.64
CA PHE A 11 8.70 0.56 -8.40
C PHE A 11 7.84 -0.53 -9.06
N GLN A 12 8.21 -0.96 -10.27
CA GLN A 12 7.51 -2.01 -11.01
C GLN A 12 7.75 -3.40 -10.43
N GLY A 13 8.93 -3.65 -9.85
CA GLY A 13 9.29 -4.93 -9.23
C GLY A 13 8.52 -5.22 -7.94
N GLY A 14 8.00 -4.18 -7.27
CA GLY A 14 7.41 -4.31 -5.94
C GLY A 14 8.45 -4.71 -4.88
N TYR A 15 8.00 -4.86 -3.63
CA TYR A 15 8.82 -5.49 -2.60
C TYR A 15 8.91 -6.98 -2.91
N SER A 16 9.96 -7.40 -3.61
CA SER A 16 10.23 -8.79 -3.98
C SER A 16 10.72 -9.61 -2.77
N CYS A 17 9.87 -9.77 -1.76
CA CYS A 17 10.07 -10.78 -0.72
C CYS A 17 9.72 -12.15 -1.33
N THR A 18 10.73 -12.95 -1.66
CA THR A 18 10.57 -14.32 -2.17
C THR A 18 10.48 -15.36 -1.04
N ASP A 19 10.81 -14.94 0.17
CA ASP A 19 10.83 -15.73 1.40
C ASP A 19 9.45 -15.88 2.06
N VAL A 20 8.44 -15.13 1.60
CA VAL A 20 7.10 -15.14 2.19
C VAL A 20 6.01 -15.43 1.15
N SER A 21 5.07 -16.30 1.51
CA SER A 21 3.84 -16.51 0.74
C SER A 21 2.84 -15.39 1.01
N PHE A 22 2.77 -14.40 0.12
CA PHE A 22 1.79 -13.31 0.20
C PHE A 22 0.34 -13.82 0.21
N ARG A 23 0.07 -14.93 -0.49
CA ARG A 23 -1.21 -15.64 -0.40
C ARG A 23 -1.49 -16.10 1.03
N GLN A 24 -0.53 -16.76 1.68
CA GLN A 24 -0.74 -17.28 3.03
C GLN A 24 -0.95 -16.13 4.02
N LEU A 25 -0.17 -15.05 3.92
CA LEU A 25 -0.37 -13.84 4.73
C LEU A 25 -1.78 -13.27 4.59
N LEU A 26 -2.30 -13.20 3.36
CA LEU A 26 -3.65 -12.70 3.10
C LEU A 26 -4.71 -13.62 3.74
N VAL A 27 -4.55 -14.95 3.61
CA VAL A 27 -5.46 -15.93 4.22
C VAL A 27 -5.40 -15.84 5.74
N ASP A 28 -4.22 -15.82 6.35
CA ASP A 28 -4.04 -15.75 7.81
C ASP A 28 -4.64 -14.45 8.38
N PHE A 29 -4.46 -13.33 7.67
CA PHE A 29 -5.09 -12.07 8.04
C PHE A 29 -6.62 -12.15 8.00
N LEU A 30 -7.18 -12.70 6.92
CA LEU A 30 -8.62 -12.84 6.78
C LEU A 30 -9.20 -13.85 7.78
N GLU A 31 -8.47 -14.93 8.07
CA GLU A 31 -8.82 -15.92 9.10
C GLU A 31 -8.88 -15.28 10.48
N LYS A 32 -7.92 -14.42 10.84
CA LYS A 32 -8.02 -13.63 12.08
C LYS A 32 -9.25 -12.73 12.10
N CYS A 33 -9.68 -12.21 10.96
CA CYS A 33 -10.85 -11.37 10.86
C CYS A 33 -12.16 -12.16 10.96
N CYS A 34 -12.31 -13.29 10.26
CA CYS A 34 -13.57 -14.05 10.16
C CYS A 34 -13.65 -15.27 11.09
N GLY A 35 -12.53 -15.76 11.63
CA GLY A 35 -12.47 -16.93 12.51
C GLY A 35 -12.60 -18.29 11.81
N ASP A 36 -12.67 -18.34 10.49
CA ASP A 36 -12.75 -19.58 9.71
C ASP A 36 -11.83 -19.55 8.49
N LYS A 37 -10.88 -20.51 8.45
CA LYS A 37 -9.89 -20.61 7.38
C LYS A 37 -10.51 -20.85 6.00
N LYS A 38 -11.57 -21.66 5.90
CA LYS A 38 -12.22 -21.96 4.61
C LYS A 38 -12.91 -20.73 4.05
N HIS A 39 -13.60 -19.98 4.89
CA HIS A 39 -14.17 -18.69 4.55
C HIS A 39 -13.07 -17.68 4.17
N ALA A 40 -11.97 -17.62 4.92
CA ALA A 40 -10.82 -16.75 4.62
C ALA A 40 -10.20 -17.04 3.25
N GLU A 41 -10.02 -18.31 2.89
CA GLU A 41 -9.54 -18.70 1.56
C GLU A 41 -10.49 -18.25 0.45
N THR A 42 -11.80 -18.39 0.67
CA THR A 42 -12.84 -17.96 -0.28
C THR A 42 -12.80 -16.45 -0.50
N LEU A 43 -12.69 -15.68 0.59
CA LEU A 43 -12.57 -14.22 0.53
C LEU A 43 -11.28 -13.78 -0.16
N ALA A 44 -10.17 -14.44 0.15
CA ALA A 44 -8.89 -14.16 -0.48
C ALA A 44 -8.96 -14.40 -2.00
N ASP A 45 -9.64 -15.47 -2.45
CA ASP A 45 -9.87 -15.72 -3.87
C ASP A 45 -10.75 -14.64 -4.52
N ALA A 46 -11.79 -14.17 -3.83
CA ALA A 46 -12.64 -13.07 -4.30
C ALA A 46 -11.88 -11.74 -4.40
N VAL A 47 -11.02 -11.41 -3.43
CA VAL A 47 -10.14 -10.22 -3.45
C VAL A 47 -9.15 -10.29 -4.61
N VAL A 48 -8.53 -11.46 -4.80
CA VAL A 48 -7.62 -11.71 -5.93
C VAL A 48 -8.35 -11.55 -7.25
N GLN A 49 -9.58 -12.09 -7.36
CA GLN A 49 -10.39 -11.94 -8.57
C GLN A 49 -10.76 -10.48 -8.85
N ALA A 50 -11.11 -9.70 -7.83
CA ALA A 50 -11.31 -8.26 -7.98
C ALA A 50 -10.02 -7.59 -8.51
N GLY A 51 -8.86 -7.93 -7.94
CA GLY A 51 -7.58 -7.44 -8.45
C GLY A 51 -7.32 -7.81 -9.92
N LYS A 52 -7.63 -9.04 -10.34
CA LYS A 52 -7.53 -9.47 -11.76
C LYS A 52 -8.43 -8.66 -12.67
N THR A 53 -9.69 -8.45 -12.29
CA THR A 53 -10.65 -7.64 -13.06
C THR A 53 -10.13 -6.23 -13.31
N HIS A 54 -9.39 -5.69 -12.34
CA HIS A 54 -8.77 -4.36 -12.40
C HIS A 54 -7.31 -4.37 -12.89
N ASN A 55 -6.84 -5.51 -13.41
CA ASN A 55 -5.50 -5.72 -13.95
C ASN A 55 -4.35 -5.37 -12.99
N LEU A 56 -4.56 -5.60 -11.70
CA LEU A 56 -3.50 -5.51 -10.69
C LEU A 56 -2.59 -6.75 -10.76
N ASN A 57 -1.32 -6.59 -10.39
CA ASN A 57 -0.43 -7.74 -10.25
C ASN A 57 -0.79 -8.53 -8.98
N VAL A 58 -1.52 -9.63 -9.18
CA VAL A 58 -1.94 -10.53 -8.10
C VAL A 58 -1.20 -11.87 -8.10
N GLN A 59 -0.13 -12.01 -8.88
CA GLN A 59 0.53 -13.32 -9.10
C GLN A 59 0.98 -13.98 -7.79
N HIS A 60 1.41 -13.17 -6.83
CA HIS A 60 1.89 -13.64 -5.54
C HIS A 60 0.76 -14.02 -4.56
N TYR A 61 -0.49 -13.74 -4.93
CA TYR A 61 -1.69 -14.00 -4.16
C TYR A 61 -2.55 -15.12 -4.76
N THR A 62 -2.16 -15.72 -5.88
CA THR A 62 -2.88 -16.85 -6.51
C THR A 62 -2.33 -18.21 -6.08
N LYS A 63 -3.19 -19.23 -6.03
CA LYS A 63 -2.75 -20.63 -5.98
C LYS A 63 -2.14 -20.99 -7.35
N GLY A 64 -0.81 -20.93 -7.47
CA GLY A 64 -0.06 -21.28 -8.69
C GLY A 64 0.63 -20.10 -9.38
N SER A 65 1.66 -20.41 -10.19
CA SER A 65 2.63 -19.47 -10.78
C SER A 65 2.19 -18.76 -12.06
N SER A 66 0.89 -18.63 -12.33
CA SER A 66 0.41 -17.97 -13.55
C SER A 66 0.35 -16.46 -13.37
N GLY A 67 1.52 -15.82 -13.46
CA GLY A 67 1.65 -14.37 -13.48
C GLY A 67 1.10 -13.79 -14.78
N ALA A 68 -0.03 -13.08 -14.70
CA ALA A 68 -0.43 -12.18 -15.77
C ALA A 68 0.60 -11.04 -15.82
N THR A 69 1.18 -10.79 -17.00
CA THR A 69 2.04 -9.63 -17.22
C THR A 69 1.26 -8.34 -16.92
N HIS A 70 1.84 -7.49 -16.08
CA HIS A 70 1.22 -6.25 -15.62
C HIS A 70 1.17 -5.20 -16.74
N ASN A 71 0.18 -5.33 -17.63
CA ASN A 71 -0.12 -4.40 -18.72
C ASN A 71 -1.49 -3.69 -18.51
N GLY A 72 -1.98 -3.67 -17.27
CA GLY A 72 -3.28 -3.13 -16.91
C GLY A 72 -3.43 -1.61 -17.01
N PRO A 73 -4.66 -1.07 -17.07
CA PRO A 73 -4.91 0.35 -17.01
C PRO A 73 -4.64 0.96 -15.63
N LEU A 74 -4.45 0.17 -14.57
CA LEU A 74 -4.09 0.64 -13.22
C LEU A 74 -2.57 0.59 -12.97
N THR A 75 -1.77 1.15 -13.88
CA THR A 75 -0.31 1.28 -13.72
C THR A 75 0.08 2.51 -12.92
N GLY A 76 1.01 2.35 -11.97
CA GLY A 76 1.83 3.42 -11.37
C GLY A 76 1.09 4.50 -10.57
N TYR A 77 1.33 4.55 -9.26
CA TYR A 77 0.96 5.67 -8.39
C TYR A 77 2.21 6.24 -7.77
N MET A 78 2.37 7.56 -7.86
CA MET A 78 3.44 8.28 -7.18
C MET A 78 2.81 9.22 -6.16
N LEU A 79 3.16 9.03 -4.89
CA LEU A 79 2.87 9.98 -3.83
C LEU A 79 4.17 10.73 -3.52
N GLN A 80 4.17 12.04 -3.72
CA GLN A 80 5.25 12.92 -3.31
C GLN A 80 4.82 13.69 -2.07
N ILE A 81 5.63 13.60 -1.02
CA ILE A 81 5.37 14.22 0.27
C ILE A 81 6.49 15.22 0.52
N PHE A 82 6.15 16.51 0.54
CA PHE A 82 7.08 17.57 0.89
C PHE A 82 6.80 17.99 2.32
N VAL A 83 7.71 17.69 3.23
CA VAL A 83 7.63 18.07 4.64
C VAL A 83 8.49 19.30 4.86
N HIS A 84 7.94 20.34 5.47
CA HIS A 84 8.71 21.54 5.78
C HIS A 84 9.86 21.21 6.74
N ARG A 85 11.05 21.76 6.47
CA ARG A 85 12.28 21.44 7.22
C ARG A 85 12.10 21.59 8.73
N SER A 86 11.33 22.59 9.18
CA SER A 86 11.15 22.88 10.60
C SER A 86 10.44 21.80 11.40
N ILE A 87 9.74 20.86 10.74
CA ILE A 87 9.04 19.76 11.40
C ILE A 87 9.53 18.39 10.93
N ALA A 88 10.49 18.36 10.01
CA ALA A 88 10.88 17.12 9.35
C ALA A 88 11.46 16.11 10.35
N GLU A 89 12.28 16.55 11.32
CA GLU A 89 12.89 15.64 12.31
C GLU A 89 11.90 15.11 13.35
N ASP A 90 10.77 15.79 13.57
CA ASP A 90 9.73 15.34 14.51
C ASP A 90 8.90 14.18 13.93
N PHE A 91 8.77 14.14 12.59
CA PHE A 91 7.87 13.21 11.90
C PHE A 91 8.59 12.30 10.90
N VAL A 92 9.88 12.51 10.63
CA VAL A 92 10.64 11.77 9.64
C VAL A 92 11.99 11.37 10.21
N TYR A 93 12.34 10.10 10.08
CA TYR A 93 13.64 9.59 10.49
C TYR A 93 14.29 8.76 9.38
N PRO A 94 15.63 8.83 9.23
CA PRO A 94 16.34 8.00 8.27
C PRO A 94 16.29 6.52 8.70
N SER A 95 16.11 5.63 7.72
CA SER A 95 16.02 4.19 7.98
C SER A 95 16.73 3.37 6.91
N GLN A 96 17.17 2.17 7.26
CA GLN A 96 17.54 1.16 6.29
C GLN A 96 16.30 0.59 5.59
N ALA A 97 16.54 -0.26 4.57
CA ALA A 97 15.52 -1.13 4.03
C ALA A 97 14.78 -1.87 5.15
N MET A 98 13.48 -2.09 4.96
CA MET A 98 12.60 -2.71 5.98
C MET A 98 12.36 -1.89 7.25
N GLY A 99 12.89 -0.65 7.34
CA GLY A 99 12.49 0.31 8.37
C GLY A 99 13.32 0.32 9.64
N THR A 100 14.48 -0.35 9.66
CA THR A 100 15.43 -0.25 10.77
C THR A 100 15.94 1.19 10.91
N PRO A 101 15.70 1.88 12.04
CA PRO A 101 16.16 3.26 12.21
C PRO A 101 17.67 3.39 12.12
N ILE A 102 18.15 4.46 11.51
CA ILE A 102 19.57 4.82 11.51
C ILE A 102 19.78 5.81 12.64
N ASN A 103 20.81 5.59 13.48
CA ASN A 103 21.16 6.49 14.58
C ASN A 103 21.83 7.78 14.07
N LYS A 104 21.10 8.58 13.30
CA LYS A 104 21.49 9.87 12.71
C LYS A 104 20.25 10.73 12.51
N THR A 105 20.43 12.04 12.44
CA THR A 105 19.33 12.95 12.11
C THR A 105 19.07 12.99 10.61
N LEU A 106 17.89 13.48 10.21
CA LEU A 106 17.60 13.74 8.80
C LEU A 106 18.55 14.82 8.25
N LYS A 107 18.84 15.84 9.06
CA LYS A 107 19.78 16.89 8.72
C LYS A 107 21.19 16.35 8.45
N ASP A 108 21.72 15.48 9.31
CA ASP A 108 23.02 14.82 9.11
C ASP A 108 23.08 14.06 7.77
N TYR A 109 21.96 13.45 7.40
CA TYR A 109 21.85 12.68 6.17
C TYR A 109 21.88 13.57 4.93
N LEU A 110 21.10 14.66 4.95
CA LEU A 110 21.00 15.63 3.86
C LEU A 110 22.27 16.48 3.69
N GLU A 111 22.96 16.81 4.79
CA GLU A 111 24.14 17.68 4.76
C GLU A 111 25.44 16.94 4.38
N LYS A 112 25.50 15.61 4.61
CA LYS A 112 26.70 14.80 4.30
C LYS A 112 26.71 14.20 2.90
N THR A 113 25.57 14.20 2.21
CA THR A 113 25.43 13.55 0.91
C THR A 113 25.31 14.62 -0.18
N GLU A 114 26.16 14.55 -1.22
CA GLU A 114 25.98 15.40 -2.42
C GLU A 114 24.65 15.12 -3.14
N LYS A 115 24.05 13.96 -2.87
CA LYS A 115 22.75 13.53 -3.39
C LYS A 115 21.95 12.90 -2.26
N ALA A 116 20.77 13.45 -1.98
CA ALA A 116 19.82 12.86 -1.04
C ALA A 116 19.17 11.61 -1.67
N ASP A 117 19.86 10.47 -1.60
CA ASP A 117 19.38 9.18 -2.11
C ASP A 117 19.36 8.15 -0.98
N GLY A 118 18.16 7.76 -0.56
CA GLY A 118 17.96 6.75 0.48
C GLY A 118 16.51 6.56 0.90
N GLN A 119 16.33 5.96 2.07
CA GLN A 119 15.02 5.65 2.64
C GLN A 119 14.81 6.38 3.96
N ALA A 120 13.60 6.92 4.12
CA ALA A 120 13.15 7.50 5.38
C ALA A 120 11.76 6.96 5.72
N ARG A 121 11.45 6.92 7.01
CA ARG A 121 10.12 6.56 7.50
C ARG A 121 9.43 7.81 8.02
N ILE A 122 8.12 7.86 7.80
CA ILE A 122 7.27 8.97 8.20
C ILE A 122 6.31 8.48 9.28
N LEU A 123 6.32 9.16 10.43
CA LEU A 123 5.27 9.05 11.43
C LEU A 123 4.07 9.89 10.98
N PHE A 124 3.14 9.26 10.27
CA PHE A 124 2.03 9.98 9.65
C PHE A 124 0.95 10.37 10.68
N GLN A 125 0.88 11.67 10.99
CA GLN A 125 -0.19 12.26 11.80
C GLN A 125 -1.10 13.11 10.90
N PRO A 126 -2.35 12.69 10.63
CA PRO A 126 -3.21 13.38 9.67
C PRO A 126 -3.36 14.88 9.94
N GLN A 127 -3.49 15.29 11.20
CA GLN A 127 -3.64 16.69 11.60
C GLN A 127 -2.42 17.56 11.23
N VAL A 128 -1.23 16.98 11.12
CA VAL A 128 0.00 17.67 10.70
C VAL A 128 0.18 17.59 9.19
N PHE A 129 -0.07 16.42 8.60
CA PHE A 129 0.19 16.16 7.17
C PHE A 129 -0.89 16.73 6.25
N LEU A 130 -2.02 17.16 6.79
CA LEU A 130 -3.07 17.89 6.07
C LEU A 130 -2.96 19.42 6.22
N ASP A 131 -2.02 19.94 7.02
CA ASP A 131 -1.75 21.37 7.13
C ASP A 131 -0.82 21.83 5.97
N PRO A 132 -1.31 22.62 5.00
CA PRO A 132 -0.54 23.02 3.82
C PRO A 132 0.64 23.96 4.13
N ALA A 133 0.67 24.58 5.32
CA ALA A 133 1.81 25.38 5.77
C ALA A 133 2.98 24.49 6.23
N ARG A 134 2.69 23.24 6.58
CA ARG A 134 3.65 22.27 7.15
C ARG A 134 4.03 21.18 6.17
N VAL A 135 3.08 20.69 5.40
CA VAL A 135 3.26 19.57 4.48
C VAL A 135 2.49 19.82 3.18
N ARG A 136 3.09 19.48 2.05
CA ARG A 136 2.40 19.45 0.75
C ARG A 136 2.42 18.04 0.20
N LEU A 137 1.23 17.52 -0.10
CA LEU A 137 1.02 16.19 -0.66
C LEU A 137 0.62 16.33 -2.13
N TYR A 138 1.42 15.73 -3.02
CA TYR A 138 1.08 15.62 -4.43
C TYR A 138 0.92 14.15 -4.77
N HIS A 139 -0.17 13.81 -5.42
CA HIS A 139 -0.41 12.46 -5.90
C HIS A 139 -0.51 12.50 -7.41
N TYR A 140 0.24 11.63 -8.07
CA TYR A 140 0.24 11.45 -9.50
C TYR A 140 -0.13 10.02 -9.80
N CYS A 141 -1.08 9.86 -10.72
CA CYS A 141 -1.48 8.57 -11.25
C CYS A 141 -1.03 8.54 -12.71
N ALA A 142 -0.52 7.42 -13.20
CA ALA A 142 -0.10 7.34 -14.60
C ALA A 142 -1.25 7.61 -15.57
N ARG A 143 -2.50 7.46 -15.12
CA ARG A 143 -3.70 7.89 -15.85
C ARG A 143 -4.63 8.71 -14.94
N PRO A 144 -5.13 9.89 -15.38
CA PRO A 144 -6.03 10.71 -14.58
C PRO A 144 -7.30 9.98 -14.07
N LEU A 145 -7.87 9.07 -14.86
CA LEU A 145 -9.06 8.32 -14.47
C LEU A 145 -8.83 7.35 -13.29
N GLN A 146 -7.57 6.96 -13.03
CA GLN A 146 -7.23 6.09 -11.90
C GLN A 146 -7.46 6.79 -10.56
N SER A 147 -7.23 8.11 -10.45
CA SER A 147 -7.50 8.83 -9.20
C SER A 147 -8.98 9.07 -8.96
N CYS A 148 -9.84 8.82 -9.96
CA CYS A 148 -11.26 9.05 -9.85
C CYS A 148 -11.93 8.08 -8.88
N MET A 149 -12.82 8.62 -8.04
CA MET A 149 -13.60 7.85 -7.06
C MET A 149 -15.00 7.46 -7.56
N GLY A 150 -15.35 7.79 -8.81
CA GLY A 150 -16.63 7.37 -9.42
C GLY A 150 -16.68 5.86 -9.58
N THR A 151 -17.70 5.23 -9.00
CA THR A 151 -17.84 3.76 -8.97
C THR A 151 -18.33 3.15 -10.27
N ASP A 152 -18.86 3.98 -11.16
CA ASP A 152 -19.39 3.67 -12.49
C ASP A 152 -18.33 3.84 -13.60
N ILE A 153 -17.24 4.53 -13.30
CA ILE A 153 -16.15 4.77 -14.25
C ILE A 153 -15.25 3.53 -14.32
N SER A 154 -15.20 2.91 -15.50
CA SER A 154 -14.36 1.73 -15.73
C SER A 154 -12.88 2.03 -15.44
N ALA A 155 -12.20 1.08 -14.80
CA ALA A 155 -10.80 1.19 -14.40
C ALA A 155 -10.46 2.42 -13.52
N SER A 156 -11.46 2.98 -12.81
CA SER A 156 -11.21 3.96 -11.76
C SER A 156 -10.89 3.29 -10.42
N ARG A 157 -10.28 4.05 -9.50
CA ARG A 157 -10.13 3.61 -8.09
C ARG A 157 -11.47 3.41 -7.41
N GLY A 158 -12.49 4.20 -7.75
CA GLY A 158 -13.86 4.02 -7.26
C GLY A 158 -14.43 2.65 -7.61
N CYS A 159 -14.26 2.21 -8.87
CA CYS A 159 -14.72 0.92 -9.37
C CYS A 159 -14.00 -0.25 -8.67
N LEU A 160 -12.67 -0.16 -8.49
CA LEU A 160 -11.90 -1.12 -7.71
C LEU A 160 -12.39 -1.21 -6.26
N ILE A 161 -12.59 -0.08 -5.59
CA ILE A 161 -13.07 -0.05 -4.20
C ILE A 161 -14.46 -0.65 -4.08
N ARG A 162 -15.36 -0.39 -5.03
CA ARG A 162 -16.69 -1.01 -5.08
C ARG A 162 -16.58 -2.54 -5.13
N ASP A 163 -15.76 -3.07 -6.04
CA ASP A 163 -15.64 -4.52 -6.23
C ASP A 163 -14.96 -5.19 -5.03
N LEU A 164 -13.96 -4.53 -4.42
CA LEU A 164 -13.35 -4.99 -3.16
C LEU A 164 -14.37 -4.99 -2.01
N LYS A 165 -15.19 -3.94 -1.88
CA LYS A 165 -16.26 -3.90 -0.88
C LYS A 165 -17.27 -5.01 -1.09
N GLN A 166 -17.62 -5.32 -2.33
CA GLN A 166 -18.51 -6.43 -2.66
C GLN A 166 -17.89 -7.79 -2.32
N ALA A 167 -16.61 -7.99 -2.65
CA ALA A 167 -15.86 -9.19 -2.30
C ALA A 167 -15.77 -9.41 -0.78
N LEU A 168 -15.58 -8.33 -0.02
CA LEU A 168 -15.46 -8.36 1.44
C LEU A 168 -16.81 -8.24 2.18
N ALA A 169 -17.91 -7.96 1.47
CA ALA A 169 -19.24 -7.78 2.07
C ALA A 169 -19.67 -8.93 3.00
N PRO A 170 -19.37 -10.22 2.71
CA PRO A 170 -19.70 -11.31 3.62
C PRO A 170 -19.10 -11.14 5.03
N MET A 171 -17.91 -10.55 5.15
CA MET A 171 -17.27 -10.29 6.45
C MET A 171 -18.01 -9.27 7.29
N PHE A 172 -18.66 -8.29 6.65
CA PHE A 172 -19.33 -7.18 7.33
C PHE A 172 -20.81 -7.47 7.62
N LYS A 173 -21.35 -8.55 7.06
CA LYS A 173 -22.73 -9.01 7.32
C LYS A 173 -22.81 -9.95 8.52
N ASP A 174 -21.67 -10.44 9.03
CA ASP A 174 -21.62 -11.14 10.31
C ASP A 174 -21.92 -10.12 11.44
N PRO A 175 -22.99 -10.33 12.24
CA PRO A 175 -23.44 -9.38 13.25
C PRO A 175 -22.42 -9.13 14.38
N SER A 176 -21.30 -9.87 14.45
CA SER A 176 -20.27 -9.68 15.46
C SER A 176 -19.10 -8.77 15.00
N MET A 177 -19.40 -7.51 14.62
CA MET A 177 -18.35 -6.47 14.51
C MET A 177 -17.54 -6.32 15.82
N ALA A 178 -18.17 -6.64 16.97
CA ALA A 178 -17.50 -6.76 18.26
C ALA A 178 -16.48 -7.93 18.31
N GLY A 179 -16.82 -9.08 17.72
CA GLY A 179 -15.94 -10.25 17.64
C GLY A 179 -14.72 -9.98 16.76
N MET A 180 -14.90 -9.31 15.61
CA MET A 180 -13.77 -8.91 14.76
C MET A 180 -12.82 -7.93 15.47
N ARG A 181 -13.37 -6.91 16.15
CA ARG A 181 -12.56 -5.96 16.95
C ARG A 181 -11.83 -6.64 18.11
N GLN A 182 -12.43 -7.65 18.74
CA GLN A 182 -11.80 -8.41 19.80
C GLN A 182 -10.67 -9.30 19.26
N ARG A 183 -10.87 -9.95 18.11
CA ARG A 183 -9.83 -10.76 17.44
C ARG A 183 -8.63 -9.94 16.99
N LEU A 184 -8.86 -8.71 16.50
CA LEU A 184 -7.78 -7.80 16.06
C LEU A 184 -7.02 -7.12 17.22
N LYS A 185 -7.55 -7.16 18.45
CA LYS A 185 -6.88 -6.61 19.64
C LYS A 185 -5.93 -7.61 20.33
N LEU A 186 -5.91 -8.87 19.88
CA LEU A 186 -5.14 -9.97 20.49
C LEU A 186 -3.83 -10.30 19.75
N SER A 187 -3.32 -9.41 18.91
CA SER A 187 -2.03 -9.56 18.22
C SER A 187 -1.05 -8.49 18.61
#